data_AF-A0A0K2VJ10-F1
#
_entry.id   AF-A0A0K2VJ10-F1
#
_cell.length_a   1.000
_cell.length_b   1.000
_cell.length_c   1.000
_cell.angle_alpha   90.00
_cell.angle_beta   90.00
_cell.angle_gamma   90.00
#
_symmetry.space_group_name_H-M   'P 1'
#
loop_
_entity.id
_entity.type
_entity.pdbx_description
1 polymer ?
#
loop_
_entity_poly.entity_id
_entity_poly.type
_entity_poly.pdbx_seq_one_letter_code
_entity_poly.pdbx_strand_id
1 'polypeptide(L)'
;MLFTLVALSVDNHTSNRNFYEKLICNGELKTSIPHLQEETKKMHLLFYPVHNFKNIYSCFLRWRCSSAHQHLEDPRLSDQILLREPIS
;
A
#
# COMPACT_ATOMS: atom_id res chain seq x y z
N MET A 1 0.61 13.46 -34.14
CA MET A 1 0.00 12.42 -33.27
C MET A 1 -0.65 13.12 -32.09
N LEU A 2 -1.93 12.84 -31.81
CA LEU A 2 -2.55 13.16 -30.51
C LEU A 2 -2.40 11.92 -29.62
N PHE A 3 -2.00 12.11 -28.36
CA PHE A 3 -1.98 11.07 -27.35
C PHE A 3 -3.07 11.37 -26.32
N THR A 4 -3.80 10.34 -25.88
CA THR A 4 -4.77 10.46 -24.78
C THR A 4 -4.14 9.94 -23.50
N LEU A 5 -4.08 10.77 -22.47
CA LEU A 5 -3.56 10.38 -21.17
C LEU A 5 -4.64 9.67 -20.36
N VAL A 6 -4.49 8.35 -20.19
CA VAL A 6 -5.48 7.51 -19.50
C VAL A 6 -5.18 7.31 -18.03
N ALA A 7 -3.91 7.43 -17.61
CA ALA A 7 -3.51 7.20 -16.23
C ALA A 7 -2.23 7.96 -15.87
N LEU A 8 -2.13 8.32 -14.59
CA LEU A 8 -0.90 8.75 -13.93
C LEU A 8 -0.49 7.68 -12.91
N SER A 9 0.76 7.25 -12.95
CA SER A 9 1.31 6.30 -11.99
C SER A 9 2.52 6.91 -11.28
N VAL A 10 2.49 6.90 -9.96
CA VAL A 10 3.54 7.45 -9.09
C VAL A 10 3.89 6.45 -7.98
N ASP A 11 5.03 6.63 -7.31
CA ASP A 11 5.31 5.83 -6.11
C ASP A 11 4.38 6.24 -4.95
N ASN A 12 4.22 5.33 -3.98
CA ASN A 12 3.42 5.59 -2.78
C ASN A 12 4.23 6.28 -1.67
N HIS A 13 5.03 7.28 -2.04
CA HIS A 13 5.67 8.17 -1.08
C HIS A 13 4.70 9.23 -0.57
N THR A 14 4.89 9.67 0.67
CA THR A 14 3.99 10.64 1.34
C THR A 14 3.81 11.94 0.55
N SER A 15 4.86 12.43 -0.12
CA SER A 15 4.77 13.62 -0.98
C SER A 15 3.83 13.42 -2.17
N ASN A 16 3.88 12.26 -2.81
CA ASN A 16 3.06 11.94 -3.97
C ASN A 16 1.61 11.69 -3.58
N ARG A 17 1.39 11.06 -2.42
CA ARG A 17 0.05 10.93 -1.83
C ARG A 17 -0.57 12.28 -1.51
N ASN A 18 0.20 13.19 -0.89
CA ASN A 18 -0.23 14.56 -0.62
C ASN A 18 -0.51 15.34 -1.90
N PHE A 19 0.30 15.15 -2.94
CA PHE A 19 0.08 15.75 -4.25
C PHE A 19 -1.26 15.30 -4.84
N TYR A 20 -1.56 14.00 -4.84
CA TYR A 20 -2.85 13.49 -5.31
C TYR A 20 -4.02 14.00 -4.46
N GLU A 21 -3.95 13.84 -3.15
CA GLU A 21 -5.05 14.19 -2.25
C GLU A 21 -5.33 15.70 -2.27
N LYS A 22 -4.32 16.53 -2.00
CA LYS A 22 -4.53 17.97 -1.73
C LYS A 22 -4.62 18.81 -3.01
N LEU A 23 -3.82 18.49 -4.03
CA LEU A 23 -3.71 19.33 -5.23
C LEU A 23 -4.59 18.83 -6.37
N ILE A 24 -4.76 17.53 -6.50
CA ILE A 24 -5.50 16.94 -7.63
C ILE A 24 -6.94 16.58 -7.24
N CYS A 25 -7.18 16.03 -6.05
CA CYS A 25 -8.47 15.47 -5.69
C CYS A 25 -9.30 16.30 -4.71
N ASN A 26 -8.87 17.53 -4.41
CA ASN A 26 -9.54 18.49 -3.51
C ASN A 26 -9.72 18.00 -2.07
N GLY A 27 -8.67 17.40 -1.50
CA GLY A 27 -8.60 17.01 -0.09
C GLY A 27 -9.06 15.59 0.20
N GLU A 28 -9.53 14.84 -0.79
CA GLU A 28 -9.91 13.44 -0.65
C GLU A 28 -9.30 12.62 -1.77
N LEU A 29 -8.50 11.61 -1.44
CA LEU A 29 -7.83 10.78 -2.44
C LEU A 29 -8.83 9.99 -3.29
N LYS A 30 -8.77 10.17 -4.63
CA LYS A 30 -9.66 9.49 -5.59
C LYS A 30 -8.90 8.52 -6.48
N THR A 31 -9.61 7.53 -7.01
CA THR A 31 -9.07 6.55 -7.98
C THR A 31 -9.02 7.09 -9.41
N SER A 32 -9.74 8.18 -9.68
CA SER A 32 -9.77 8.84 -10.98
C SER A 32 -10.23 10.29 -10.87
N ILE A 33 -9.84 11.11 -11.84
CA ILE A 33 -10.32 12.49 -12.03
C ILE A 33 -10.87 12.68 -13.46
N PRO A 34 -11.68 13.71 -13.73
CA PRO A 34 -12.08 14.05 -15.09
C PRO A 34 -10.87 14.30 -16.00
N HIS A 35 -10.95 13.88 -17.25
CA HIS A 35 -9.89 14.16 -18.23
C HIS A 35 -9.89 15.65 -18.58
N LEU A 36 -8.71 16.27 -18.62
CA LEU A 36 -8.53 17.72 -18.79
C LEU A 36 -9.19 18.31 -20.05
N GLN A 37 -9.32 17.50 -21.10
CA GLN A 37 -9.87 17.93 -22.39
C GLN A 37 -11.27 17.38 -22.67
N GLU A 38 -11.72 16.38 -21.91
CA GLU A 38 -12.96 15.66 -22.20
C GLU A 38 -13.62 15.22 -20.88
N GLU A 39 -14.59 16.00 -20.39
CA GLU A 39 -15.22 15.76 -19.09
C GLU A 39 -15.94 14.41 -18.97
N THR A 40 -16.35 13.82 -20.10
CA THR A 40 -16.97 12.49 -20.15
C THR A 40 -15.96 11.36 -19.92
N LYS A 41 -14.66 11.64 -20.05
CA LYS A 41 -13.57 10.69 -19.85
C LYS A 41 -12.94 10.87 -18.48
N LYS A 42 -12.31 9.79 -18.00
CA LYS A 42 -11.61 9.76 -16.72
C LYS A 42 -10.14 9.47 -16.94
N MET A 43 -9.30 10.09 -16.12
CA MET A 43 -7.89 9.77 -15.97
C MET A 43 -7.68 9.07 -14.64
N HIS A 44 -7.08 7.88 -14.66
CA HIS A 44 -6.88 7.06 -13.46
C HIS A 44 -5.64 7.48 -12.68
N LEU A 45 -5.74 7.48 -11.36
CA LEU A 45 -4.64 7.79 -10.45
C LEU A 45 -4.16 6.50 -9.79
N LEU A 46 -2.93 6.10 -10.08
CA LEU A 46 -2.35 4.83 -9.66
C LEU A 46 -1.11 5.06 -8.81
N PHE A 47 -0.91 4.17 -7.83
CA PHE A 47 0.36 3.99 -7.16
C PHE A 47 1.06 2.75 -7.68
N TYR A 48 2.40 2.79 -7.79
CA TYR A 48 3.16 1.63 -8.23
C TYR A 48 2.90 0.42 -7.31
N PRO A 49 2.41 -0.70 -7.87
CA PRO A 49 2.02 -1.85 -7.07
C PRO A 49 3.21 -2.46 -6.33
N VAL A 50 4.40 -2.45 -6.93
CA VAL A 50 5.63 -2.98 -6.31
C VAL A 50 5.96 -2.31 -4.96
N HIS A 51 5.78 -0.99 -4.85
CA HIS A 51 6.03 -0.27 -3.61
C HIS A 51 4.96 -0.56 -2.56
N ASN A 52 3.71 -0.76 -2.99
CA ASN A 52 2.64 -1.18 -2.09
C ASN A 52 2.91 -2.57 -1.52
N PHE A 53 3.31 -3.54 -2.35
CA PHE A 53 3.66 -4.89 -1.88
C PHE A 53 4.85 -4.87 -0.92
N LYS A 54 5.89 -4.09 -1.21
CA LYS A 54 7.05 -3.93 -0.31
C LYS A 54 6.62 -3.35 1.05
N ASN A 55 5.75 -2.35 1.06
CA ASN A 55 5.24 -1.74 2.30
C ASN A 55 4.40 -2.74 3.10
N ILE A 56 3.48 -3.47 2.44
CA ILE A 56 2.66 -4.51 3.07
C ILE A 56 3.54 -5.60 3.68
N TYR A 57 4.53 -6.10 2.92
CA TYR A 57 5.47 -7.11 3.40
C TYR A 57 6.29 -6.62 4.61
N SER A 58 6.76 -5.37 4.56
CA SER A 58 7.49 -4.77 5.68
C SER A 58 6.63 -4.64 6.94
N CYS A 59 5.36 -4.26 6.80
CA CYS A 59 4.40 -4.23 7.89
C CYS A 59 4.11 -5.64 8.45
N PHE A 60 3.94 -6.63 7.57
CA PHE A 60 3.73 -8.02 7.96
C PHE A 60 4.91 -8.57 8.79
N LEU A 61 6.15 -8.32 8.34
CA LEU A 61 7.35 -8.72 9.09
C LEU A 61 7.42 -8.04 10.46
N ARG A 62 7.14 -6.73 10.54
CA ARG A 62 7.10 -6.01 11.82
C ARG A 62 6.07 -6.62 12.78
N TRP A 63 4.87 -6.92 12.29
CA TRP A 63 3.84 -7.55 13.10
C TRP A 63 4.28 -8.93 13.62
N ARG A 64 4.86 -9.79 12.77
CA ARG A 64 5.39 -11.09 13.23
C ARG A 64 6.50 -10.93 14.28
N CYS A 65 7.41 -9.97 14.12
CA CYS A 65 8.46 -9.73 15.10
C CYS A 65 7.89 -9.21 16.43
N SER A 66 6.91 -8.30 16.39
CA SER A 66 6.24 -7.80 17.59
C SER A 66 5.44 -8.90 18.31
N SER A 67 4.73 -9.76 17.58
CA SER A 67 4.05 -10.93 18.16
C SER A 67 5.03 -11.95 18.73
N ALA A 68 6.19 -12.16 18.10
CA ALA A 68 7.24 -13.02 18.64
C ALA A 68 7.85 -12.45 19.94
N HIS A 69 7.97 -11.12 20.05
CA HIS A 69 8.43 -10.47 21.28
C HIS A 69 7.42 -10.62 22.43
N GLN A 70 6.12 -10.49 22.16
CA GLN A 70 5.07 -10.72 23.17
C GLN A 70 5.05 -12.17 23.69
N HIS A 71 5.47 -13.16 22.88
CA HIS A 71 5.58 -14.56 23.32
C HIS A 71 6.87 -14.86 24.10
N LEU A 72 7.94 -14.08 23.92
CA LEU A 72 9.19 -14.27 24.69
C LEU A 72 9.09 -13.71 26.11
N GLU A 73 8.14 -12.81 26.39
CA GLU A 73 7.89 -12.27 27.73
C GLU A 73 6.85 -13.08 28.56
N ASP A 74 6.22 -14.10 28.00
CA ASP A 74 5.40 -15.08 28.75
C ASP A 74 6.07 -16.48 28.72
N PRO A 75 6.82 -16.86 29.79
CA PRO A 75 7.52 -18.15 29.88
C PRO A 75 6.60 -19.37 29.81
N ARG A 76 5.27 -19.20 29.82
CA ARG A 76 4.30 -20.30 29.79
C ARG A 76 3.85 -20.69 28.38
N LEU A 77 4.24 -19.92 27.34
CA LEU A 77 3.89 -20.23 25.95
C LEU A 77 5.06 -20.70 25.08
N SER A 78 6.30 -20.61 25.58
CA SER A 78 7.50 -21.10 24.87
C SER A 78 7.44 -22.61 24.58
N ASP A 79 6.75 -23.39 25.40
CA ASP A 79 6.66 -24.85 25.25
C ASP A 79 5.65 -25.30 24.18
N GLN A 80 4.79 -24.40 23.67
CA GLN A 80 3.77 -24.76 22.67
C GLN A 80 4.21 -24.58 21.21
N ILE A 81 5.31 -23.86 20.95
CA ILE A 81 5.77 -23.59 19.57
C ILE A 81 6.70 -24.70 19.06
N LEU A 82 7.35 -25.48 19.92
CA LEU A 82 8.24 -26.57 19.49
C LEU A 82 7.51 -27.78 18.86
N LEU A 83 6.16 -27.80 18.85
CA LEU A 83 5.35 -28.93 18.37
C LEU A 83 4.59 -28.68 17.06
N ARG A 84 4.84 -27.57 16.35
CA ARG A 84 4.30 -27.37 14.99
C ARG A 84 5.41 -27.37 13.94
N GLU A 85 5.82 -28.57 13.56
CA GLU A 85 6.55 -28.86 12.32
C GLU A 85 5.79 -28.30 11.09
N PRO A 86 6.51 -27.90 10.03
CA PRO A 86 5.90 -27.41 8.79
C PRO A 86 5.30 -28.58 7.99
N ILE A 87 4.04 -28.44 7.58
CA ILE A 87 3.39 -29.35 6.64
C ILE A 87 4.07 -29.15 5.28
N SER A 88 4.65 -30.22 4.73
CA SER A 88 5.12 -30.33 3.33
C SER A 88 3.99 -30.27 2.32
#